data_AF-J0WJ92-F1
#
_entry.id   AF-J0WJ92-F1
#
_cell.length_a   1.000
_cell.length_b   1.000
_cell.length_c   1.000
_cell.angle_alpha   90.00
_cell.angle_beta   90.00
_cell.angle_gamma   90.00
#
_symmetry.space_group_name_H-M   'P 1'
#
loop_
_entity.id
_entity.type
_entity.pdbx_description
1 polymer ?
#
loop_
_entity_poly.entity_id
_entity_poly.type
_entity_poly.pdbx_seq_one_letter_code
_entity_poly.pdbx_strand_id
1 'polypeptide(L)' 'LFSWRHDDGRLIPLTKRAFLSRLNEIWAAAGMQSVSGHCFRIGGTTALLRMGVDTEVVKLGGRWKSDSFLGYWR' A
#
# COMPACT_ATOMS: atom_id res chain seq x y z
N LEU A 1 4.22 6.55 12.93
CA LEU A 1 4.95 5.28 12.63
C LEU A 1 4.08 4.11 13.07
N PHE A 2 4.10 2.99 12.36
CA PHE A 2 3.38 1.76 12.75
C PHE A 2 4.33 0.79 13.46
N SER A 3 3.80 -0.07 14.33
CA SER A 3 4.54 -1.09 15.07
C SER A 3 3.67 -2.30 15.35
N TRP A 4 4.28 -3.46 15.59
CA TRP A 4 3.58 -4.64 16.10
C TRP A 4 4.17 -5.07 17.45
N ARG A 5 3.36 -5.78 18.25
CA ARG A 5 3.81 -6.36 19.51
C ARG A 5 4.37 -7.74 19.24
N HIS A 6 5.62 -7.96 19.63
CA HIS A 6 6.26 -9.27 19.60
C HIS A 6 5.83 -10.10 20.82
N ASP A 7 6.02 -11.41 20.76
CA ASP A 7 5.54 -12.35 21.78
C ASP A 7 6.18 -12.10 23.16
N ASP A 8 7.38 -11.51 23.19
CA ASP A 8 8.07 -11.06 24.41
C ASP A 8 7.58 -9.69 24.93
N GLY A 9 6.50 -9.16 24.36
CA GLY A 9 5.87 -7.91 24.74
C GLY A 9 6.49 -6.64 24.15
N ARG A 10 7.61 -6.75 23.42
CA ARG A 10 8.30 -5.59 22.83
C ARG A 10 7.52 -5.01 21.66
N LEU A 11 7.56 -3.69 21.50
CA LEU A 11 7.06 -3.00 20.31
C LEU A 11 8.15 -2.93 19.25
N ILE A 12 7.91 -3.57 18.11
CA ILE A 12 8.84 -3.58 16.98
C ILE A 12 8.33 -2.64 15.88
N PRO A 13 9.14 -1.69 15.39
CA PRO A 13 8.75 -0.83 14.27
C PRO A 13 8.41 -1.64 13.01
N LEU A 14 7.26 -1.35 12.41
CA LEU A 14 6.83 -1.99 11.17
C LEU A 14 7.63 -1.47 9.99
N THR A 15 8.57 -2.28 9.52
CA THR A 15 9.34 -1.99 8.31
C THR A 15 8.56 -2.40 7.06
N LYS A 16 8.82 -1.73 5.93
CA LYS A 16 8.28 -2.11 4.62
C LYS A 16 8.56 -3.58 4.29
N ARG A 17 9.76 -4.08 4.61
CA ARG A 17 10.15 -5.47 4.36
C ARG A 17 9.31 -6.44 5.18
N ALA A 18 9.16 -6.21 6.49
CA ALA A 18 8.36 -7.07 7.36
C ALA A 18 6.88 -7.10 6.93
N PHE A 19 6.32 -5.94 6.62
CA PHE A 19 4.94 -5.81 6.15
C PHE A 19 4.71 -6.59 4.84
N LEU A 20 5.57 -6.39 3.83
CA LEU A 20 5.43 -7.06 2.53
C LEU A 20 5.70 -8.57 2.62
N SER A 21 6.66 -9.02 3.43
CA SER A 21 6.89 -10.46 3.66
C SER A 21 5.62 -11.11 4.19
N ARG A 22 5.05 -10.53 5.25
CA ARG A 22 3.90 -11.10 5.92
C ARG A 22 2.68 -11.22 5.01
N LEU A 23 2.41 -10.21 4.19
CA LEU A 23 1.28 -10.26 3.26
C LEU A 23 1.51 -11.26 2.13
N ASN A 24 2.72 -11.32 1.58
CA ASN A 24 3.02 -12.28 0.51
C ASN A 24 2.99 -13.73 1.00
N GLU A 25 3.34 -14.00 2.27
CA GLU A 25 3.13 -15.32 2.89
C GLU A 25 1.64 -15.69 2.91
N ILE A 26 0.78 -14.78 3.37
CA ILE A 26 -0.67 -15.00 3.46
C ILE A 26 -1.27 -15.23 2.07
N TRP A 27 -0.89 -14.41 1.08
CA TRP A 27 -1.40 -14.53 -0.28
C TRP A 27 -0.90 -15.77 -0.99
N ALA A 28 0.37 -16.15 -0.81
CA ALA A 28 0.89 -17.40 -1.36
C ALA A 28 0.13 -18.61 -0.80
N ALA A 29 -0.16 -18.63 0.51
CA ALA A 29 -0.99 -19.67 1.12
C ALA A 29 -2.41 -19.73 0.55
N ALA A 30 -2.93 -18.59 0.07
CA ALA A 30 -4.22 -18.49 -0.60
C ALA A 30 -4.16 -18.72 -2.13
N GLY A 31 -3.01 -19.13 -2.68
CA GLY A 31 -2.84 -19.34 -4.13
C GLY A 31 -2.83 -18.05 -4.96
N MET A 32 -2.58 -16.89 -4.33
CA MET A 32 -2.52 -15.59 -5.00
C MET A 32 -1.09 -15.18 -5.34
N GLN A 33 -0.95 -14.30 -6.33
CA GLN A 33 0.33 -13.74 -6.72
C GLN A 33 0.98 -12.89 -5.62
N SER A 34 2.31 -12.83 -5.62
CA SER A 34 3.02 -11.88 -4.77
C SER A 34 2.83 -10.45 -5.28
N VAL A 35 2.76 -9.49 -4.36
CA VAL A 35 2.65 -8.07 -4.71
C VAL A 35 3.82 -7.29 -4.14
N SER A 36 4.18 -6.23 -4.88
CA SER A 36 5.20 -5.29 -4.45
C SER A 36 4.57 -4.10 -3.70
N GLY A 37 5.40 -3.33 -2.99
CA GLY A 37 4.96 -2.05 -2.42
C GLY A 37 4.41 -1.07 -3.46
N HIS A 38 4.82 -1.18 -4.73
CA HIS A 38 4.31 -0.34 -5.81
C HIS A 38 2.84 -0.66 -6.12
N CYS A 39 2.43 -1.93 -6.03
CA CYS A 39 1.05 -2.36 -6.22
C CYS A 39 0.10 -1.67 -5.23
N PHE A 40 0.52 -1.46 -3.97
CA PHE A 40 -0.26 -0.70 -2.99
C PHE A 40 -0.43 0.76 -3.37
N ARG A 41 0.60 1.39 -3.95
CA ARG A 41 0.51 2.79 -4.39
C ARG A 41 -0.48 2.92 -5.55
N ILE A 42 -0.44 1.99 -6.51
CA ILE A 42 -1.41 1.92 -7.62
C ILE A 42 -2.81 1.65 -7.09
N GLY A 43 -2.98 0.60 -6.30
CA GLY A 43 -4.29 0.17 -5.78
C GLY A 43 -4.92 1.22 -4.87
N GLY A 44 -4.13 1.84 -3.99
CA GLY A 44 -4.60 2.93 -3.12
C GLY A 44 -5.01 4.17 -3.90
N THR A 45 -4.25 4.56 -4.92
CA THR A 45 -4.63 5.66 -5.83
C THR A 45 -5.94 5.34 -6.54
N THR A 46 -6.04 4.13 -7.11
CA THR A 46 -7.25 3.66 -7.81
C THR A 46 -8.47 3.65 -6.89
N ALA A 47 -8.30 3.16 -5.66
CA ALA A 47 -9.37 3.11 -4.67
C ALA A 47 -9.88 4.51 -4.28
N LEU A 48 -8.97 5.45 -4.01
CA LEU A 48 -9.34 6.83 -3.66
C LEU A 48 -10.06 7.53 -4.81
N LEU A 49 -9.56 7.39 -6.04
CA LEU A 49 -10.24 7.91 -7.22
C LEU A 49 -11.63 7.26 -7.39
N ARG A 50 -11.79 5.96 -7.05
CA ARG A 50 -13.09 5.25 -7.14
C ARG A 50 -14.10 5.76 -6.14
N MET A 51 -13.61 6.29 -5.02
CA MET A 51 -14.43 6.92 -4.00
C MET A 51 -14.79 8.38 -4.34
N GLY A 52 -14.37 8.89 -5.51
CA GLY A 52 -14.62 10.27 -5.91
C GLY A 52 -13.79 11.29 -5.14
N VAL A 53 -12.69 10.86 -4.50
CA VAL A 53 -11.75 11.78 -3.87
C VAL A 53 -11.12 12.65 -4.95
N ASP A 54 -11.12 13.96 -4.69
CA ASP A 54 -10.58 14.97 -5.62
C ASP A 54 -9.15 14.60 -6.08
N THR A 55 -8.89 14.77 -7.38
CA THR A 55 -7.64 14.36 -7.99
C THR A 55 -6.44 15.08 -7.39
N GLU A 56 -6.57 16.34 -6.98
CA GLU A 56 -5.47 17.09 -6.33
C GLU A 56 -5.19 16.56 -4.92
N VAL A 57 -6.22 16.12 -4.20
CA VAL A 57 -6.05 15.46 -2.89
C VAL A 57 -5.31 14.13 -3.06
N VAL A 58 -5.69 13.33 -4.06
CA VAL A 58 -5.00 12.07 -4.39
C VAL A 58 -3.55 12.32 -4.84
N LYS A 59 -3.33 13.35 -5.66
CA LYS A 59 -1.99 13.76 -6.14
C LYS A 59 -1.08 14.16 -4.98
N LEU A 60 -1.60 14.99 -4.07
CA LEU A 60 -0.90 15.42 -2.86
C LEU A 60 -0.58 14.24 -1.94
N GLY A 61 -1.58 13.41 -1.64
CA GLY A 61 -1.43 12.22 -0.78
C GLY A 61 -0.46 11.19 -1.36
N GLY A 62 -0.50 11.00 -2.68
CA GLY A 62 0.41 10.13 -3.42
C GLY A 62 1.79 10.75 -3.67
N ARG A 63 2.01 12.04 -3.37
CA ARG A 63 3.26 12.77 -3.66
C ARG A 63 3.66 12.66 -5.14
N TRP A 64 2.68 12.84 -6.02
CA TRP A 64 2.90 12.81 -7.47
C TRP A 64 3.30 14.20 -7.96
N LYS A 65 4.40 14.27 -8.73
CA LYS A 65 4.84 15.53 -9.36
C LYS A 65 4.06 15.85 -10.63
N SER A 66 3.60 14.81 -11.34
CA SER A 66 2.83 14.91 -12.58
C SER A 66 1.51 14.15 -12.47
N ASP A 67 0.65 14.31 -13.47
CA ASP A 67 -0.67 13.66 -13.53
C ASP A 67 -0.63 12.21 -14.04
N SER A 68 0.55 11.56 -14.01
CA SER A 68 0.70 10.17 -14.44
C SER A 68 -0.17 9.19 -13.63
N PHE A 69 -0.52 9.55 -12.40
CA PHE A 69 -1.40 8.76 -11.54
C PHE A 69 -2.84 8.66 -12.04
N LEU A 70 -3.29 9.60 -12.89
CA LEU A 70 -4.61 9.52 -13.54
C LEU A 70 -4.71 8.34 -14.49
N GLY A 71 -3.57 7.79 -14.94
CA GLY A 71 -3.53 6.58 -15.76
C GLY A 71 -3.94 5.31 -15.02
N TYR A 72 -4.01 5.30 -13.68
CA TYR A 72 -4.50 4.14 -12.93
C TYR A 72 -6.04 4.05 -12.89
N TRP A 73 -6.71 5.07 -13.40
CA TRP A 73 -8.16 5.22 -13.40
C TRP A 73 -8.80 5.02 -14.78
N ARG A 74 -8.06 5.34 -15.84
CA ARG A 74 -8.51 5.25 -17.23
C ARG A 74 -8.27 3.85 -17.79
#